data_AF-A0A6I3CP74-F1
#
_entry.id   AF-A0A6I3CP74-F1
#
_cell.length_a   1.000
_cell.length_b   1.000
_cell.length_c   1.000
_cell.angle_alpha   90.00
_cell.angle_beta   90.00
_cell.angle_gamma   90.00
#
_symmetry.space_group_name_H-M   'P 1'
#
loop_
_entity.id
_entity.type
_entity.pdbx_description
1 polymer ?
#
loop_
_entity_poly.entity_id
_entity_poly.type
_entity_poly.pdbx_seq_one_letter_code
_entity_poly.pdbx_strand_id
1 'polypeptide(L)'
;MSSSQDIAILNSLLEDIKILAGSVSVLDRAIESKDSTLTATALDAINFRVREIAKAVQNASGTNNLIFSVDELLAELKGAKPNPKTIHEHLDNQIESLRKLVLSQILTLSID
;
A
#
# COMPACT_ATOMS: atom_id res chain seq x y z
N MET A 1 -3.44 3.12 24.85
CA MET A 1 -2.84 4.19 24.03
C MET A 1 -3.85 5.31 23.95
N SER A 2 -3.42 6.55 23.71
CA SER A 2 -4.36 7.68 23.56
C SER A 2 -4.86 7.77 22.13
N SER A 3 -6.10 8.21 21.89
CA SER A 3 -6.67 8.38 20.54
C SER A 3 -5.75 9.19 19.61
N SER A 4 -5.00 10.15 20.17
CA SER A 4 -4.00 10.94 19.43
C SER A 4 -2.82 10.11 18.90
N GLN A 5 -2.36 9.09 19.63
CA GLN A 5 -1.28 8.21 19.16
C GLN A 5 -1.78 7.28 18.05
N ASP A 6 -2.99 6.76 18.18
CA ASP A 6 -3.61 5.89 17.17
C ASP A 6 -3.90 6.67 15.87
N ILE A 7 -4.38 7.92 15.97
CA ILE A 7 -4.54 8.82 14.82
C ILE A 7 -3.20 9.11 14.13
N ALA A 8 -2.10 9.31 14.88
CA ALA A 8 -0.79 9.54 14.30
C ALA A 8 -0.29 8.32 13.50
N ILE A 9 -0.50 7.10 14.02
CA ILE A 9 -0.16 5.85 13.34
C ILE A 9 -0.99 5.71 12.05
N LEU A 10 -2.30 5.96 12.13
CA LEU A 10 -3.19 5.89 10.97
C LEU A 10 -2.86 6.94 9.89
N ASN A 11 -2.46 8.14 10.30
CA ASN A 11 -2.00 9.18 9.35
C ASN A 11 -0.69 8.79 8.66
N SER A 12 0.25 8.19 9.38
CA SER A 12 1.48 7.64 8.78
C SER A 12 1.13 6.55 7.76
N LEU A 13 0.22 5.66 8.11
CA LEU A 13 -0.24 4.61 7.20
C LEU A 13 -0.92 5.20 5.95
N LEU A 14 -1.71 6.26 6.10
CA LEU A 14 -2.32 6.98 4.98
C LEU A 14 -1.27 7.61 4.05
N GLU A 15 -0.16 8.09 4.60
CA GLU A 15 0.97 8.61 3.81
C GLU A 15 1.65 7.49 3.02
N ASP A 16 1.92 6.33 3.64
CA ASP A 16 2.49 5.18 2.96
C ASP A 16 1.60 4.67 1.82
N ILE A 17 0.28 4.63 2.03
CA ILE A 17 -0.71 4.27 1.00
C ILE A 17 -0.64 5.24 -0.19
N LYS A 18 -0.50 6.55 0.05
CA LYS A 18 -0.35 7.56 -1.02
C LYS A 18 0.94 7.35 -1.81
N ILE A 19 2.05 7.06 -1.11
CA ILE A 19 3.32 6.78 -1.77
C ILE A 19 3.21 5.53 -2.66
N LEU A 20 2.56 4.47 -2.16
CA LEU A 20 2.33 3.26 -2.93
C LEU A 20 1.51 3.53 -4.20
N ALA A 21 0.42 4.28 -4.10
CA ALA A 21 -0.39 4.67 -5.26
C ALA A 21 0.43 5.49 -6.28
N GLY A 22 1.31 6.36 -5.80
CA GLY A 22 2.28 7.08 -6.64
C GLY A 22 3.23 6.13 -7.38
N SER A 23 3.79 5.13 -6.68
CA SER A 23 4.66 4.12 -7.29
C SER A 23 3.95 3.28 -8.35
N VAL A 24 2.67 2.93 -8.14
CA VAL A 24 1.83 2.26 -9.17
C VAL A 24 1.64 3.16 -10.39
N SER A 25 1.37 4.45 -10.19
CA SER A 25 1.25 5.41 -11.31
C SER A 25 2.55 5.54 -12.11
N VAL A 26 3.71 5.45 -11.44
CA VAL A 26 5.03 5.44 -12.11
C VAL A 26 5.22 4.14 -12.88
N LEU A 27 4.80 3.00 -12.33
CA LEU A 27 4.81 1.71 -13.04
C LEU A 27 3.96 1.78 -14.31
N ASP A 28 2.74 2.32 -14.25
CA ASP A 28 1.86 2.45 -15.41
C ASP A 28 2.52 3.28 -16.51
N ARG A 29 3.09 4.42 -16.14
CA ARG A 29 3.83 5.28 -17.08
C ARG A 29 5.05 4.56 -17.67
N ALA A 30 5.77 3.78 -16.86
CA ALA A 30 6.94 3.01 -17.32
C ALA A 30 6.57 1.98 -18.40
N ILE A 31 5.43 1.30 -18.23
CA ILE A 31 4.92 0.33 -19.19
C ILE A 31 4.53 1.03 -20.49
N GLU A 32 3.79 2.15 -20.39
CA GLU A 32 3.37 2.94 -21.55
C GLU A 32 4.58 3.44 -22.36
N SER A 33 5.61 3.92 -21.66
CA SER A 33 6.86 4.39 -22.29
C SER A 33 7.80 3.26 -22.72
N LYS A 34 7.48 1.99 -22.41
CA LYS A 34 8.33 0.82 -22.63
C LYS A 34 9.72 0.96 -21.99
N ASP A 35 9.80 1.69 -20.88
CA ASP A 35 11.04 1.92 -20.14
C ASP A 35 11.26 0.79 -19.15
N SER A 36 12.15 -0.15 -19.50
CA SER A 36 12.46 -1.32 -18.67
C SER A 36 13.15 -0.96 -17.36
N THR A 37 13.95 0.12 -17.34
CA THR A 37 14.66 0.57 -16.14
C THR A 37 13.69 1.23 -15.15
N LEU A 38 12.81 2.09 -15.66
CA LEU A 38 11.76 2.72 -14.86
C LEU A 38 10.77 1.66 -14.33
N THR A 39 10.45 0.65 -15.15
CA THR A 39 9.59 -0.47 -14.76
C THR A 39 10.20 -1.24 -13.60
N ALA A 40 11.46 -1.66 -13.71
CA ALA A 40 12.16 -2.37 -12.63
C ALA A 40 12.22 -1.53 -11.34
N THR A 41 12.53 -0.25 -11.46
CA THR A 41 12.61 0.68 -10.32
C THR A 41 11.25 0.86 -9.64
N ALA A 42 10.17 0.98 -10.42
CA ALA A 42 8.82 1.11 -9.90
C ALA A 42 8.37 -0.18 -9.18
N LEU A 43 8.69 -1.35 -9.74
CA LEU A 43 8.41 -2.64 -9.10
C LEU A 43 9.15 -2.81 -7.77
N ASP A 44 10.43 -2.41 -7.71
CA ASP A 44 11.20 -2.42 -6.46
C ASP A 44 10.60 -1.47 -5.40
N ALA A 45 10.20 -0.27 -5.81
CA ALA A 45 9.55 0.70 -4.95
C ALA A 45 8.20 0.19 -4.41
N ILE A 46 7.40 -0.46 -5.27
CA ILE A 46 6.14 -1.12 -4.90
C ILE A 46 6.40 -2.25 -3.90
N ASN A 47 7.36 -3.13 -4.17
CA ASN A 47 7.71 -4.26 -3.29
C ASN A 47 8.19 -3.78 -1.91
N PHE A 48 8.97 -2.70 -1.87
CA PHE A 48 9.38 -2.08 -0.62
C PHE A 48 8.17 -1.52 0.15
N ARG A 49 7.38 -0.65 -0.49
CA ARG A 49 6.26 0.05 0.17
C ARG A 49 5.14 -0.90 0.60
N VAL A 50 4.75 -1.79 -0.31
CA VAL A 50 4.57 -3.23 -0.05
C VAL A 50 4.55 -3.68 1.42
N ARG A 51 5.76 -4.06 1.80
CA ARG A 51 6.12 -4.69 3.06
C ARG A 51 6.03 -3.72 4.22
N GLU A 52 6.36 -2.45 4.01
CA GLU A 52 6.27 -1.43 5.05
C GLU A 52 4.81 -1.21 5.47
N ILE A 53 3.88 -1.12 4.50
CA ILE A 53 2.44 -1.04 4.79
C ILE A 53 1.97 -2.31 5.49
N ALA A 54 2.36 -3.50 5.02
CA ALA A 54 1.96 -4.75 5.67
C ALA A 54 2.42 -4.82 7.14
N LYS A 55 3.66 -4.40 7.44
CA LYS A 55 4.17 -4.30 8.81
C LYS A 55 3.41 -3.26 9.63
N ALA A 56 3.16 -2.08 9.06
CA ALA A 56 2.44 -1.00 9.73
C ALA A 56 1.00 -1.43 10.05
N VAL A 57 0.33 -2.11 9.12
CA VAL A 57 -1.00 -2.70 9.30
C VAL A 57 -0.98 -3.76 10.39
N GLN A 58 0.00 -4.67 10.42
CA GLN A 58 0.13 -5.66 11.50
C GLN A 58 0.33 -5.00 12.87
N ASN A 59 1.17 -3.97 12.95
CA ASN A 59 1.41 -3.22 14.18
C ASN A 59 0.17 -2.43 14.64
N ALA A 60 -0.64 -1.93 13.70
CA ALA A 60 -1.88 -1.21 13.97
C ALA A 60 -3.10 -2.13 14.16
N SER A 61 -3.03 -3.41 13.74
CA SER A 61 -4.15 -4.34 13.81
C SER A 61 -4.50 -4.74 15.25
N GLY A 62 -3.57 -4.54 16.20
CA GLY A 62 -3.86 -4.65 17.63
C GLY A 62 -4.90 -3.65 18.15
N THR A 63 -5.19 -2.58 17.39
CA THR A 63 -6.15 -1.52 17.74
C THR A 63 -7.29 -1.38 16.73
N ASN A 64 -7.05 -1.62 15.44
CA ASN A 64 -7.91 -1.09 14.36
C ASN A 64 -8.41 -2.13 13.33
N ASN A 65 -8.20 -3.43 13.55
CA ASN A 65 -8.73 -4.51 12.70
C ASN A 65 -8.47 -4.28 11.18
N LEU A 66 -7.30 -3.74 10.84
CA LEU A 66 -6.90 -3.45 9.47
C LEU A 66 -6.37 -4.73 8.82
N ILE A 67 -6.89 -5.05 7.62
CA ILE A 67 -6.47 -6.22 6.85
C ILE A 67 -5.85 -5.73 5.54
N PHE A 68 -4.62 -6.13 5.27
CA PHE A 68 -3.91 -5.89 4.02
C PHE A 68 -3.18 -7.17 3.64
N SER A 69 -3.68 -7.88 2.62
CA SER A 69 -3.14 -9.17 2.20
C SER A 69 -2.18 -8.98 1.04
N VAL A 70 -0.90 -9.22 1.29
CA VAL A 70 0.16 -8.91 0.32
C VAL A 70 0.86 -10.14 -0.22
N ASP A 71 0.46 -11.34 0.21
CA ASP A 71 1.18 -12.58 -0.09
C ASP A 71 1.18 -12.90 -1.59
N GLU A 72 0.02 -12.77 -2.24
CA GLU A 72 -0.12 -12.97 -3.69
C GLU A 72 0.66 -11.91 -4.48
N LEU A 73 0.58 -10.65 -4.04
CA LEU A 73 1.30 -9.54 -4.66
C LEU A 73 2.81 -9.69 -4.53
N LEU A 74 3.30 -10.09 -3.36
CA LEU A 74 4.72 -10.33 -3.11
C LEU A 74 5.23 -11.55 -3.86
N ALA A 75 4.39 -12.56 -4.10
CA ALA A 75 4.73 -13.68 -4.96
C ALA A 75 4.87 -13.24 -6.42
N GLU A 76 3.95 -12.43 -6.93
CA GLU A 76 3.99 -11.87 -8.29
C GLU A 76 5.22 -10.97 -8.50
N LEU A 77 5.51 -10.09 -7.53
CA LEU A 77 6.68 -9.20 -7.55
C LEU A 77 8.02 -9.95 -7.49
N LYS A 78 8.06 -11.15 -6.91
CA LYS A 78 9.24 -12.04 -6.89
C LYS A 78 9.37 -12.90 -8.14
N GLY A 79 8.34 -12.94 -8.98
CA GLY A 79 8.35 -13.71 -10.22
C GLY A 79 9.48 -13.25 -11.16
N ALA A 80 10.01 -14.18 -11.97
CA ALA A 80 11.06 -13.87 -12.94
C ALA A 80 10.63 -12.84 -14.00
N LYS A 81 9.30 -12.66 -14.18
CA LYS A 81 8.68 -11.62 -15.01
C LYS A 81 7.40 -11.15 -14.31
N PRO A 82 7.50 -10.17 -13.40
CA PRO A 82 6.33 -9.62 -12.72
C PRO A 82 5.40 -9.01 -13.77
N ASN A 83 4.12 -9.38 -13.77
CA ASN A 83 3.15 -8.78 -14.67
C ASN A 83 2.63 -7.46 -14.08
N PRO A 84 2.98 -6.31 -14.66
CA PRO A 84 2.61 -5.03 -14.10
C PRO A 84 1.10 -4.80 -14.06
N LYS A 85 0.34 -5.40 -15.00
CA LYS A 85 -1.14 -5.32 -15.01
C LYS A 85 -1.74 -6.06 -13.83
N THR A 86 -1.26 -7.28 -13.56
CA THR A 86 -1.71 -8.07 -12.41
C THR A 86 -1.40 -7.35 -11.10
N ILE A 87 -0.20 -6.75 -11.02
CA ILE A 87 0.22 -5.95 -9.86
C ILE A 87 -0.67 -4.73 -9.68
N HIS A 88 -0.97 -4.00 -10.75
CA HIS A 88 -1.87 -2.85 -10.73
C HIS A 88 -3.28 -3.25 -10.27
N GLU A 89 -3.89 -4.26 -10.88
CA GLU A 89 -5.25 -4.73 -10.56
C GLU A 89 -5.38 -5.21 -9.11
N HIS A 90 -4.35 -5.89 -8.60
CA HIS A 90 -4.32 -6.38 -7.22
C HIS A 90 -4.13 -5.23 -6.23
N LEU A 91 -3.29 -4.26 -6.57
CA LEU A 91 -3.00 -3.10 -5.72
C LEU A 91 -4.15 -2.11 -5.67
N ASP A 92 -4.79 -1.80 -6.80
CA ASP A 92 -5.79 -0.73 -6.86
C ASP A 92 -6.97 -1.01 -5.91
N ASN A 93 -7.50 -2.23 -5.94
CA ASN A 93 -8.58 -2.66 -5.05
C ASN A 93 -8.17 -2.65 -3.57
N GLN A 94 -6.94 -3.09 -3.26
CA GLN A 94 -6.48 -3.16 -1.88
C GLN A 94 -6.10 -1.80 -1.31
N ILE A 95 -5.44 -0.94 -2.11
CA ILE A 95 -5.07 0.43 -1.75
C ILE A 95 -6.34 1.22 -1.41
N GLU A 96 -7.35 1.16 -2.26
CA GLU A 96 -8.58 1.93 -2.05
C GLU A 96 -9.38 1.40 -0.84
N SER A 97 -9.42 0.08 -0.65
CA SER A 97 -10.06 -0.54 0.52
C SER A 97 -9.33 -0.15 1.82
N LEU A 98 -8.01 -0.26 1.85
CA LEU A 98 -7.20 0.10 3.01
C LEU A 98 -7.31 1.60 3.31
N ARG A 99 -7.28 2.46 2.29
CA ARG A 99 -7.47 3.91 2.44
C ARG A 99 -8.80 4.24 3.11
N LYS A 100 -9.90 3.63 2.66
CA LYS A 100 -11.24 3.84 3.24
C LYS A 100 -11.29 3.40 4.70
N LEU A 101 -10.74 2.24 5.01
CA LEU A 101 -10.69 1.73 6.39
C LEU A 101 -9.88 2.65 7.30
N VAL A 102 -8.70 3.08 6.86
CA VAL A 102 -7.84 4.01 7.62
C VAL A 102 -8.54 5.36 7.85
N LEU A 103 -9.19 5.91 6.84
CA LEU A 103 -9.93 7.17 6.98
C LEU A 103 -11.13 7.04 7.93
N SER A 104 -11.88 5.93 7.83
CA SER A 104 -12.99 5.65 8.74
C SER A 104 -12.52 5.55 10.19
N GLN A 105 -11.39 4.87 10.42
CA GLN A 105 -10.76 4.72 11.74
C GLN A 105 -10.36 6.08 12.33
N ILE A 106 -9.68 6.92 11.53
CA ILE A 106 -9.30 8.28 11.95
C ILE A 106 -10.55 9.08 12.34
N LEU A 107 -11.61 9.01 11.53
CA LEU A 107 -12.84 9.74 11.79
C LEU A 107 -13.49 9.30 13.10
N THR A 108 -13.61 7.98 13.34
CA THR A 108 -14.15 7.44 14.59
C THR A 108 -13.35 7.93 15.79
N LEU A 109 -12.02 7.79 15.75
CA LEU A 109 -11.12 8.21 16.84
C LEU A 109 -11.05 9.72 17.05
N SER A 110 -11.47 10.52 16.07
CA SER A 110 -11.52 11.98 16.18
C SER A 110 -12.83 12.49 16.80
N ILE A 111 -13.85 11.63 16.89
CA ILE A 111 -15.16 11.96 17.44
C ILE A 111 -15.30 11.43 18.89
N ASP A 112 -14.60 10.34 19.21
CA ASP A 112 -14.44 9.80 20.58
C ASP A 112 -13.49 10.66 21.45
#